data_AF-A0A2I0TFZ1-F1
#
_entry.id   AF-A0A2I0TFZ1-F1
#
_cell.length_a   1.000
_cell.length_b   1.000
_cell.length_c   1.000
_cell.angle_alpha   90.00
_cell.angle_beta   90.00
_cell.angle_gamma   90.00
#
_symmetry.space_group_name_H-M   'P 1'
#
loop_
_entity.id
_entity.type
_entity.pdbx_description
1 polymer ?
#
loop_
_entity_poly.entity_id
_entity_poly.type
_entity_poly.pdbx_seq_one_letter_code
_entity_poly.pdbx_strand_id
1 'polypeptide(L)'
;MLSTQIGYQDERAAELSREQNEKTIRNTQTALRNFREFLISKYPSETREIYVIPCKDLDAYLASFFVDARQKDDSEYEPNSLANYQCGLERYLKEHRRGLLSRYNPEGLLNLVWLNNTKAFGHCMGFHGSTLKWRDIWLRVTETGLDYLEWMGPDNSDMNAKSKRGGTDSRVYTTQYSPQTCPVQDYKEYAQRRPPAMRYEDAPIHQTSCQLGCTSLVQLSSPGEKQACQDGKDDV
;
A
#
# COMPACT_ATOMS: atom_id res chain seq x y z
N MET A 1 -14.18 14.07 -47.77
CA MET A 1 -15.33 13.36 -47.18
C MET A 1 -14.95 12.26 -46.19
N LEU A 2 -13.72 11.71 -46.21
CA LEU A 2 -13.29 10.69 -45.23
C LEU A 2 -12.79 11.24 -43.88
N SER A 3 -12.46 12.53 -43.78
CA SER A 3 -11.95 13.16 -42.56
C SER A 3 -13.02 13.39 -41.48
N THR A 4 -14.29 13.47 -41.87
CA THR A 4 -15.39 13.76 -40.93
C THR A 4 -15.87 12.51 -40.18
N GLN A 5 -15.61 11.30 -40.70
CA GLN A 5 -16.04 10.04 -40.06
C GLN A 5 -15.05 9.50 -39.02
N ILE A 6 -13.77 9.86 -39.11
CA ILE A 6 -12.73 9.40 -38.16
C ILE A 6 -12.83 10.18 -36.83
N GLY A 7 -13.15 11.47 -36.85
CA GLY A 7 -13.35 12.27 -35.63
C GLY A 7 -14.59 11.88 -34.81
N TYR A 8 -15.67 11.44 -35.47
CA TYR A 8 -16.92 11.03 -34.80
C TYR A 8 -16.83 9.69 -34.06
N GLN A 9 -15.97 8.77 -34.52
CA GLN A 9 -15.77 7.47 -33.85
C GLN A 9 -14.92 7.62 -32.58
N ASP A 10 -13.96 8.55 -32.58
CA ASP A 10 -13.09 8.83 -31.43
C ASP A 10 -13.82 9.61 -30.32
N GLU A 11 -14.66 10.58 -30.66
CA GLU A 11 -15.53 11.27 -29.70
C GLU A 11 -16.54 10.31 -29.05
N ARG A 12 -17.14 9.41 -29.82
CA ARG A 12 -18.09 8.42 -29.32
C ARG A 12 -17.43 7.38 -28.42
N ALA A 13 -16.20 6.97 -28.72
CA ALA A 13 -15.41 6.09 -27.86
C ALA A 13 -14.99 6.80 -26.55
N ALA A 14 -14.66 8.10 -26.63
CA ALA A 14 -14.34 8.92 -25.46
C ALA A 14 -15.56 9.15 -24.56
N GLU A 15 -16.75 9.38 -25.13
CA GLU A 15 -18.01 9.49 -24.39
C GLU A 15 -18.39 8.17 -23.72
N LEU A 16 -18.32 7.04 -24.42
CA LEU A 16 -18.56 5.72 -23.82
C LEU A 16 -17.56 5.43 -22.68
N SER A 17 -16.30 5.83 -22.83
CA SER A 17 -15.28 5.72 -21.78
C SER A 17 -15.61 6.59 -20.56
N ARG A 18 -16.09 7.82 -20.78
CA ARG A 18 -16.54 8.73 -19.71
C ARG A 18 -17.77 8.19 -18.99
N GLU A 19 -18.79 7.75 -19.72
CA GLU A 19 -20.01 7.15 -19.18
C GLU A 19 -19.71 5.88 -18.38
N GLN A 20 -18.83 5.03 -18.90
CA GLN A 20 -18.40 3.82 -18.21
C GLN A 20 -17.65 4.17 -16.92
N ASN A 21 -16.80 5.20 -16.93
CA ASN A 21 -16.10 5.68 -15.74
C ASN A 21 -17.07 6.23 -14.68
N GLU A 22 -18.08 7.00 -15.07
CA GLU A 22 -19.12 7.49 -14.17
C GLU A 22 -19.95 6.37 -13.54
N LYS A 23 -20.37 5.38 -14.35
CA LYS A 23 -21.10 4.21 -13.85
C LYS A 23 -20.26 3.46 -12.83
N THR A 24 -18.96 3.34 -13.11
CA THR A 24 -17.97 2.70 -12.24
C THR A 24 -17.84 3.48 -10.92
N ILE A 25 -17.75 4.81 -10.96
CA ILE A 25 -17.76 5.67 -9.74
C ILE A 25 -19.04 5.47 -8.92
N ARG A 26 -20.22 5.56 -9.57
CA ARG A 26 -21.53 5.38 -8.91
C ARG A 26 -21.67 4.01 -8.27
N ASN A 27 -21.20 2.94 -8.92
CA ASN A 27 -21.24 1.60 -8.38
C ASN A 27 -20.36 1.45 -7.13
N THR A 28 -19.16 2.02 -7.13
CA THR A 28 -18.28 2.01 -5.93
C THR A 28 -18.92 2.77 -4.77
N GLN A 29 -19.45 3.96 -5.02
CA GLN A 29 -20.12 4.76 -4.00
C GLN A 29 -21.31 4.01 -3.39
N THR A 30 -22.08 3.30 -4.21
CA THR A 30 -23.19 2.47 -3.75
C THR A 30 -22.73 1.30 -2.90
N ALA A 31 -21.67 0.60 -3.31
CA ALA A 31 -21.09 -0.50 -2.53
C ALA A 31 -20.65 -0.04 -1.13
N LEU A 32 -19.97 1.11 -1.05
CA LEU A 32 -19.49 1.69 0.21
C LEU A 32 -20.62 2.06 1.16
N ARG A 33 -21.69 2.69 0.64
CA ARG A 33 -22.86 3.04 1.47
C ARG A 33 -23.52 1.80 2.05
N ASN A 34 -23.78 0.77 1.22
CA ASN A 34 -24.41 -0.46 1.68
C ASN A 34 -23.55 -1.19 2.71
N PHE A 35 -22.23 -1.27 2.49
CA PHE A 35 -21.32 -1.86 3.46
C PHE A 35 -21.30 -1.09 4.79
N ARG A 36 -21.32 0.25 4.73
CA ARG A 36 -21.36 1.09 5.94
C ARG A 36 -22.68 0.93 6.71
N GLU A 37 -23.81 0.91 6.02
CA GLU A 37 -25.13 0.67 6.63
C GLU A 37 -25.17 -0.70 7.31
N PHE A 38 -24.62 -1.74 6.66
CA PHE A 38 -24.49 -3.07 7.24
C PHE A 38 -23.62 -3.06 8.50
N LEU A 39 -22.45 -2.40 8.47
CA LEU A 39 -21.57 -2.29 9.64
C LEU A 39 -22.28 -1.61 10.82
N ILE A 40 -22.96 -0.49 10.59
CA ILE A 40 -23.68 0.24 11.64
C ILE A 40 -24.77 -0.65 12.28
N SER A 41 -25.47 -1.44 11.44
CA SER A 41 -26.53 -2.33 11.90
C SER A 41 -26.00 -3.52 12.72
N LYS A 42 -24.97 -4.21 12.22
CA LYS A 42 -24.50 -5.48 12.79
C LYS A 42 -23.37 -5.31 13.82
N TYR A 43 -22.55 -4.28 13.66
CA TYR A 43 -21.38 -3.99 14.49
C TYR A 43 -21.43 -2.53 14.97
N PRO A 44 -22.38 -2.15 15.85
CA PRO A 44 -22.60 -0.75 16.23
C PRO A 44 -21.41 -0.09 16.96
N SER A 45 -20.48 -0.89 17.49
CA SER A 45 -19.21 -0.39 18.05
C SER A 45 -18.17 -0.01 17.00
N GLU A 46 -18.31 -0.50 15.76
CA GLU A 46 -17.40 -0.19 14.67
C GLU A 46 -17.78 1.15 14.02
N THR A 47 -17.00 2.17 14.35
CA THR A 47 -17.22 3.55 13.88
C THR A 47 -16.11 4.02 12.93
N ARG A 48 -15.08 3.21 12.71
CA ARG A 48 -13.93 3.56 11.88
C ARG A 48 -14.34 3.60 10.41
N GLU A 49 -13.70 4.48 9.66
CA GLU A 49 -13.79 4.46 8.20
C GLU A 49 -13.16 3.17 7.65
N ILE A 50 -13.70 2.62 6.55
CA ILE A 50 -13.31 1.31 6.01
C ILE A 50 -11.80 1.18 5.75
N TYR A 51 -11.11 2.27 5.40
CA TYR A 51 -9.67 2.29 5.13
C TYR A 51 -8.79 2.33 6.39
N VAL A 52 -9.38 2.56 7.57
CA VAL A 52 -8.70 2.61 8.88
C VAL A 52 -8.88 1.28 9.65
N ILE A 53 -9.83 0.44 9.24
CA ILE A 53 -10.09 -0.85 9.88
C ILE A 53 -8.88 -1.79 9.63
N PRO A 54 -8.29 -2.39 10.67
CA PRO A 54 -7.22 -3.38 10.54
C PRO A 54 -7.63 -4.53 9.62
N CYS A 55 -6.68 -5.07 8.82
CA CYS A 55 -6.98 -6.10 7.82
C CYS A 55 -7.76 -7.28 8.41
N LYS A 56 -7.34 -7.77 9.58
CA LYS A 56 -7.99 -8.89 10.26
C LYS A 56 -9.47 -8.63 10.56
N ASP A 57 -9.78 -7.43 11.07
CA ASP A 57 -11.15 -7.04 11.41
C ASP A 57 -11.96 -6.81 10.12
N LEU A 58 -11.35 -6.14 9.13
CA LEU A 58 -11.98 -5.84 7.85
C LEU A 58 -12.34 -7.10 7.07
N ASP A 59 -11.46 -8.10 7.04
CA ASP A 59 -11.71 -9.38 6.36
C ASP A 59 -12.89 -10.12 7.01
N ALA A 60 -12.99 -10.09 8.35
CA ALA A 60 -14.13 -10.67 9.07
C ALA A 60 -15.44 -9.94 8.75
N TYR A 61 -15.42 -8.60 8.69
CA TYR A 61 -16.61 -7.81 8.35
C TYR A 61 -17.04 -7.99 6.89
N LEU A 62 -16.08 -8.07 5.96
CA LEU A 62 -16.38 -8.32 4.55
C LEU A 62 -16.96 -9.73 4.35
N ALA A 63 -16.38 -10.75 5.00
CA ALA A 63 -16.94 -12.10 4.98
C ALA A 63 -18.38 -12.13 5.51
N SER A 64 -18.65 -11.46 6.63
CA SER A 64 -19.99 -11.33 7.17
C SER A 64 -20.92 -10.56 6.23
N PHE A 65 -20.46 -9.48 5.58
CA PHE A 65 -21.27 -8.71 4.65
C PHE A 65 -21.75 -9.56 3.46
N PHE A 66 -20.87 -10.34 2.84
CA PHE A 66 -21.24 -11.15 1.66
C PHE A 66 -22.14 -12.33 1.98
N VAL A 67 -22.25 -12.72 3.25
CA VAL A 67 -23.13 -13.81 3.71
C VAL A 67 -24.45 -13.26 4.25
N ASP A 68 -24.37 -12.20 5.06
CA ASP A 68 -25.45 -11.76 5.93
C ASP A 68 -26.15 -10.48 5.45
N ALA A 69 -25.60 -9.74 4.49
CA ALA A 69 -26.26 -8.54 3.99
C ALA A 69 -27.58 -8.91 3.28
N ARG A 70 -28.61 -8.10 3.51
CA ARG A 70 -29.95 -8.26 2.94
C ARG A 70 -30.44 -6.94 2.36
N GLN A 71 -31.36 -7.03 1.39
CA GLN A 71 -32.05 -5.88 0.83
C GLN A 71 -33.03 -5.28 1.85
N LYS A 72 -33.63 -4.13 1.53
CA LYS A 72 -34.57 -3.45 2.43
C LYS A 72 -35.84 -4.26 2.72
N ASP A 73 -36.23 -5.14 1.81
CA ASP A 73 -37.35 -6.07 1.95
C ASP A 73 -36.93 -7.40 2.60
N ASP A 74 -35.73 -7.46 3.17
CA ASP A 74 -35.10 -8.63 3.80
C ASP A 74 -34.77 -9.78 2.82
N SER A 75 -34.93 -9.56 1.51
CA SER A 75 -34.53 -10.53 0.51
C SER A 75 -33.00 -10.59 0.34
N GLU A 76 -32.50 -11.73 -0.14
CA GLU A 76 -31.09 -11.90 -0.47
C GLU A 76 -30.69 -11.06 -1.68
N TYR A 77 -29.43 -10.62 -1.72
CA TYR A 77 -28.90 -9.94 -2.90
C TYR A 77 -28.62 -10.94 -4.01
N GLU A 78 -29.04 -10.61 -5.22
CA GLU A 78 -28.67 -11.36 -6.42
C GLU A 78 -27.13 -11.46 -6.58
N PRO A 79 -26.58 -12.58 -7.07
CA PRO A 79 -25.14 -12.78 -7.20
C PRO A 79 -24.42 -11.66 -7.96
N ASN A 80 -25.04 -11.15 -9.03
CA ASN A 80 -24.48 -10.04 -9.82
C ASN A 80 -24.39 -8.73 -9.03
N SER A 81 -25.32 -8.48 -8.10
CA SER A 81 -25.29 -7.30 -7.24
C SER A 81 -24.14 -7.38 -6.23
N LEU A 82 -23.96 -8.56 -5.61
CA LEU A 82 -22.82 -8.80 -4.72
C LEU A 82 -21.48 -8.72 -5.45
N ALA A 83 -21.38 -9.25 -6.67
CA ALA A 83 -20.18 -9.10 -7.51
C ALA A 83 -19.86 -7.63 -7.81
N ASN A 84 -20.88 -6.82 -8.10
CA ASN A 84 -20.70 -5.37 -8.28
C ASN A 84 -20.22 -4.67 -7.00
N TYR A 85 -20.72 -5.09 -5.83
CA TYR A 85 -20.26 -4.56 -4.55
C TYR A 85 -18.82 -4.98 -4.25
N GLN A 86 -18.47 -6.24 -4.47
CA GLN A 86 -17.11 -6.74 -4.34
C GLN A 86 -16.13 -5.94 -5.20
N CYS A 87 -16.41 -5.82 -6.50
CA CYS A 87 -15.59 -5.01 -7.41
C CYS A 87 -15.50 -3.54 -6.98
N GLY A 88 -16.60 -2.96 -6.47
CA GLY A 88 -16.65 -1.59 -6.00
C GLY A 88 -15.82 -1.35 -4.74
N LEU A 89 -15.93 -2.24 -3.75
CA LEU A 89 -15.18 -2.21 -2.50
C LEU A 89 -13.70 -2.52 -2.73
N GLU A 90 -13.37 -3.51 -3.56
CA GLU A 90 -11.99 -3.85 -3.90
C GLU A 90 -11.30 -2.68 -4.60
N ARG A 91 -11.95 -2.06 -5.59
CA ARG A 91 -11.41 -0.86 -6.25
C ARG A 91 -11.21 0.27 -5.25
N TYR A 92 -12.20 0.55 -4.40
CA TYR A 92 -12.07 1.59 -3.38
C TYR A 92 -10.91 1.29 -2.43
N LEU A 93 -10.81 0.06 -1.92
CA LEU A 93 -9.73 -0.36 -1.04
C LEU A 93 -8.38 -0.32 -1.75
N LYS A 94 -8.26 -0.68 -3.03
CA LYS A 94 -7.01 -0.51 -3.80
C LYS A 94 -6.62 0.97 -3.95
N GLU A 95 -7.61 1.84 -4.16
CA GLU A 95 -7.41 3.29 -4.29
C GLU A 95 -7.18 4.00 -2.95
N HIS A 96 -7.69 3.48 -1.83
CA HIS A 96 -7.65 4.15 -0.52
C HIS A 96 -6.68 3.46 0.46
N ARG A 97 -6.37 2.17 0.27
CA ARG A 97 -5.11 1.57 0.72
C ARG A 97 -3.90 2.06 -0.09
N ARG A 98 -4.07 3.06 -0.97
CA ARG A 98 -2.97 3.98 -1.32
C ARG A 98 -2.34 4.66 -0.10
N GLY A 99 -2.90 4.49 1.10
CA GLY A 99 -2.22 4.75 2.37
C GLY A 99 -1.10 3.77 2.75
N LEU A 100 -0.85 2.68 2.01
CA LEU A 100 0.28 1.78 2.28
C LEU A 100 1.62 2.40 1.87
N LEU A 101 1.65 3.24 0.83
CA LEU A 101 2.83 3.93 0.34
C LEU A 101 2.48 5.41 0.13
N SER A 102 2.37 6.16 1.23
CA SER A 102 1.85 7.54 1.19
C SER A 102 2.45 8.42 2.26
N ARG A 103 2.76 9.67 1.91
CA ARG A 103 3.21 10.71 2.86
C ARG A 103 2.13 11.19 3.81
N TYR A 104 0.86 10.95 3.52
CA TYR A 104 -0.26 11.51 4.27
C TYR A 104 -0.68 10.63 5.46
N ASN A 105 -0.19 9.40 5.53
CA ASN A 105 -0.47 8.44 6.61
C ASN A 105 0.86 8.07 7.32
N PRO A 106 0.96 8.08 8.67
CA PRO A 106 2.19 7.69 9.37
C PRO A 106 2.70 6.29 9.00
N GLU A 107 1.82 5.29 8.91
CA GLU A 107 2.21 3.92 8.52
C GLU A 107 2.59 3.84 7.04
N GLY A 108 1.86 4.58 6.20
CA GLY A 108 2.14 4.70 4.77
C GLY A 108 3.48 5.33 4.46
N LEU A 109 3.87 6.33 5.24
CA LEU A 109 5.13 7.04 5.08
C LEU A 109 6.29 6.14 5.49
N LEU A 110 6.11 5.39 6.58
CA LEU A 110 7.09 4.42 7.07
C LEU A 110 7.33 3.30 6.03
N ASN A 111 6.27 2.74 5.47
CA ASN A 111 6.34 1.72 4.41
C ASN A 111 6.92 2.27 3.10
N LEU A 112 6.57 3.52 2.73
CA LEU A 112 7.12 4.20 1.55
C LEU A 112 8.63 4.40 1.69
N VAL A 113 9.09 4.87 2.84
CA VAL A 113 10.52 5.04 3.13
C VAL A 113 11.24 3.69 3.17
N TRP A 114 10.62 2.64 3.73
CA TRP A 114 11.16 1.27 3.66
C TRP A 114 11.37 0.79 2.24
N LEU A 115 10.35 0.90 1.40
CA LEU A 115 10.42 0.45 0.02
C LEU A 115 11.49 1.24 -0.75
N ASN A 116 11.51 2.55 -0.59
CA ASN A 116 12.47 3.43 -1.26
C ASN A 116 13.91 3.12 -0.84
N ASN A 117 14.17 2.96 0.46
CA ASN A 117 15.49 2.64 0.98
C ASN A 117 15.94 1.24 0.55
N THR A 118 15.04 0.25 0.58
CA THR A 118 15.33 -1.12 0.13
C THR A 118 15.66 -1.15 -1.36
N LYS A 119 14.92 -0.39 -2.17
CA LYS A 119 15.18 -0.28 -3.61
C LYS A 119 16.51 0.40 -3.89
N ALA A 120 16.87 1.42 -3.11
CA ALA A 120 18.09 2.19 -3.29
C ALA A 120 19.35 1.48 -2.78
N PHE A 121 19.25 0.80 -1.63
CA PHE A 121 20.42 0.33 -0.89
C PHE A 121 20.39 -1.17 -0.61
N GLY A 122 19.34 -1.91 -1.01
CA GLY A 122 19.16 -3.33 -0.68
C GLY A 122 20.31 -4.24 -1.13
N HIS A 123 21.00 -3.89 -2.22
CA HIS A 123 22.21 -4.60 -2.66
C HIS A 123 23.39 -4.40 -1.69
N CYS A 124 23.51 -3.21 -1.09
CA CYS A 124 24.53 -2.91 -0.07
C CYS A 124 24.20 -3.53 1.30
N MET A 125 22.94 -3.87 1.55
CA MET A 125 22.43 -4.31 2.86
C MET A 125 22.41 -5.83 3.06
N GLY A 126 22.74 -6.63 2.05
CA GLY A 126 22.70 -8.09 2.15
C GLY A 126 21.32 -8.60 2.57
N PHE A 127 20.29 -8.39 1.74
CA PHE A 127 18.93 -8.95 1.85
C PHE A 127 18.12 -8.71 3.15
N HIS A 128 18.67 -8.07 4.19
CA HIS A 128 17.99 -7.83 5.46
C HIS A 128 17.64 -6.35 5.63
N GLY A 129 16.66 -5.87 4.85
CA GLY A 129 16.09 -4.52 5.01
C GLY A 129 15.58 -4.21 6.44
N SER A 130 15.34 -5.26 7.25
CA SER A 130 14.88 -5.18 8.64
C SER A 130 15.94 -4.72 9.65
N THR A 131 17.22 -4.63 9.28
CA THR A 131 18.30 -4.18 10.18
C THR A 131 18.70 -2.72 9.99
N LEU A 132 18.02 -1.98 9.11
CA LEU A 132 18.34 -0.59 8.80
C LEU A 132 18.23 0.31 10.04
N LYS A 133 19.34 0.92 10.43
CA LYS A 133 19.40 1.85 11.56
C LYS A 133 19.37 3.29 11.07
N TRP A 134 18.94 4.17 11.96
CA TRP A 134 18.85 5.60 11.71
C TRP A 134 20.19 6.21 11.27
N ARG A 135 21.31 5.78 11.88
CA ARG A 135 22.66 6.27 11.54
C ARG A 135 23.10 5.88 10.12
N ASP A 136 22.50 4.85 9.53
CA ASP A 136 23.03 4.29 8.30
C ASP A 136 22.63 5.08 7.03
N ILE A 137 21.61 5.96 7.12
CA ILE A 137 21.19 6.82 6.00
C ILE A 137 21.31 8.29 6.36
N TRP A 138 22.14 9.01 5.60
CA TRP A 138 22.37 10.43 5.81
C TRP A 138 21.68 11.25 4.73
N LEU A 139 20.95 12.29 5.14
CA LEU A 139 20.46 13.32 4.24
C LEU A 139 21.53 14.42 4.10
N ARG A 140 22.03 14.63 2.89
CA ARG A 140 23.08 15.61 2.56
C ARG A 140 22.65 16.51 1.40
N VAL A 141 23.41 17.58 1.20
CA VAL A 141 23.24 18.53 0.09
C VAL A 141 24.58 18.64 -0.64
N THR A 142 24.57 18.64 -1.97
CA THR A 142 25.78 18.88 -2.77
C THR A 142 26.19 20.35 -2.72
N GLU A 143 27.42 20.64 -3.19
CA GLU A 143 27.88 22.03 -3.39
C GLU A 143 26.96 22.85 -4.31
N THR A 144 26.27 22.16 -5.23
CA THR A 144 25.30 22.74 -6.15
C THR A 144 23.88 22.90 -5.56
N GLY A 145 23.69 22.59 -4.27
CA GLY A 145 22.41 22.72 -3.58
C GLY A 145 21.43 21.56 -3.82
N LEU A 146 21.89 20.42 -4.35
CA LEU A 146 21.03 19.26 -4.62
C LEU A 146 20.99 18.30 -3.43
N ASP A 147 19.79 18.03 -2.91
CA ASP A 147 19.61 17.06 -1.83
C ASP A 147 19.83 15.61 -2.30
N TYR A 148 20.46 14.81 -1.45
CA TYR A 148 20.62 13.38 -1.66
C TYR A 148 20.66 12.59 -0.35
N LEU A 149 20.29 11.31 -0.43
CA LEU A 149 20.50 10.32 0.62
C LEU A 149 21.77 9.55 0.35
N GLU A 150 22.56 9.29 1.37
CA GLU A 150 23.80 8.49 1.28
C GLU A 150 23.78 7.35 2.30
N TRP A 151 24.13 6.15 1.84
CA TRP A 151 24.34 4.97 2.68
C TRP A 151 25.74 4.99 3.30
N MET A 152 25.77 4.95 4.64
CA MET A 152 26.99 4.80 5.44
C MET A 152 27.01 3.35 5.95
N GLY A 153 27.69 2.46 5.21
CA GLY A 153 27.81 1.06 5.60
C GLY A 153 28.48 0.85 6.97
N PRO A 154 28.43 -0.37 7.53
CA PRO A 154 29.10 -0.68 8.79
C PRO A 154 30.60 -0.35 8.67
N ASP A 155 31.14 0.26 9.73
CA ASP A 155 32.41 0.99 9.75
C ASP A 155 33.46 0.49 8.76
N ASN A 156 33.90 1.42 7.93
CA ASN A 156 34.81 1.24 6.81
C ASN A 156 36.27 1.04 7.27
N SER A 157 36.50 0.32 8.38
CA SER A 157 37.83 0.14 8.97
C SER A 157 38.59 -1.08 8.46
N ASP A 158 37.94 -2.10 7.87
CA ASP A 158 38.62 -3.36 7.54
C ASP A 158 38.25 -3.98 6.19
N MET A 159 38.26 -3.21 5.09
CA MET A 159 38.23 -3.80 3.75
C MET A 159 39.31 -3.21 2.83
N ASN A 160 40.50 -3.80 2.99
CA ASN A 160 41.57 -3.94 2.00
C ASN A 160 41.13 -3.71 0.53
N ALA A 161 41.44 -2.52 0.01
CA ALA A 161 41.88 -2.13 -1.35
C ALA A 161 41.48 -2.92 -2.63
N LYS A 162 40.50 -3.84 -2.64
CA LYS A 162 40.18 -4.66 -3.84
C LYS A 162 38.71 -4.82 -4.18
N SER A 163 37.84 -3.91 -3.72
CA SER A 163 36.48 -3.78 -4.26
C SER A 163 36.13 -2.34 -4.66
N LYS A 164 37.02 -1.69 -5.42
CA LYS A 164 36.60 -0.60 -6.33
C LYS A 164 35.93 -1.23 -7.55
N ARG A 165 34.71 -1.74 -7.39
CA ARG A 165 33.79 -1.93 -8.52
C ARG A 165 32.64 -0.95 -8.34
N GLY A 166 32.65 0.12 -9.14
CA GLY A 166 31.50 0.99 -9.42
C GLY A 166 31.05 1.92 -8.29
N GLY A 167 31.65 3.10 -8.18
CA GLY A 167 31.27 4.16 -7.23
C GLY A 167 29.96 4.88 -7.56
N THR A 168 28.86 4.16 -7.80
CA THR A 168 27.57 4.76 -8.21
C THR A 168 26.34 4.25 -7.47
N ASP A 169 26.46 3.47 -6.39
CA ASP A 169 25.31 2.76 -5.81
C ASP A 169 24.99 3.07 -4.33
N SER A 170 25.63 4.10 -3.74
CA SER A 170 25.40 4.49 -2.34
C SER A 170 24.60 5.79 -2.18
N ARG A 171 24.13 6.42 -3.27
CA ARG A 171 23.50 7.75 -3.22
C ARG A 171 22.19 7.83 -4.03
N VAL A 172 21.18 8.48 -3.45
CA VAL A 172 19.88 8.76 -4.10
C VAL A 172 19.66 10.26 -4.13
N TYR A 173 19.54 10.85 -5.32
CA TYR A 173 19.34 12.29 -5.49
C TYR A 173 17.85 12.65 -5.61
N THR A 174 17.52 13.91 -5.28
CA THR A 174 16.15 14.41 -5.45
C THR A 174 15.77 14.47 -6.93
N THR A 175 14.55 14.03 -7.27
CA THR A 175 14.00 14.11 -8.63
C THR A 175 13.14 15.37 -8.77
N GLN A 176 13.53 16.28 -9.67
CA GLN A 176 12.84 17.57 -9.86
C GLN A 176 11.52 17.43 -10.65
N TYR A 177 11.44 16.46 -11.57
CA TYR A 177 10.30 16.29 -12.48
C TYR A 177 9.12 15.52 -11.86
N SER A 178 9.32 14.86 -10.72
CA SER A 178 8.31 14.04 -10.04
C SER A 178 8.39 14.17 -8.51
N PRO A 179 8.17 15.38 -7.96
CA PRO A 179 8.32 15.63 -6.53
C PRO A 179 7.38 14.80 -5.67
N GLN A 180 6.24 14.35 -6.22
CA GLN A 180 5.26 13.49 -5.55
C GLN A 180 5.74 12.04 -5.34
N THR A 181 6.76 11.60 -6.07
CA THR A 181 7.35 10.25 -5.97
C THR A 181 8.85 10.31 -5.69
N CYS A 182 9.34 11.42 -5.14
CA CYS A 182 10.76 11.64 -4.90
C CYS A 182 11.19 10.98 -3.58
N PRO A 183 12.08 9.96 -3.60
CA PRO A 183 12.51 9.25 -2.40
C PRO A 183 13.15 10.15 -1.34
N VAL A 184 13.89 11.18 -1.79
CA VAL A 184 14.54 12.15 -0.89
C VAL A 184 13.50 13.02 -0.18
N GLN A 185 12.42 13.40 -0.87
CA GLN A 185 11.32 14.15 -0.25
C GLN A 185 10.52 13.29 0.71
N ASP A 186 10.27 12.02 0.36
CA ASP A 186 9.61 11.08 1.27
C ASP A 186 10.43 10.87 2.56
N TYR A 187 11.76 10.75 2.43
CA TYR A 187 12.65 10.64 3.60
C TYR A 187 12.69 11.92 4.45
N LYS A 188 12.69 13.10 3.83
CA LYS A 188 12.62 14.39 4.56
C LYS A 188 11.37 14.48 5.42
N GLU A 189 10.20 14.17 4.84
CA GLU A 189 8.93 14.15 5.56
C GLU A 189 8.98 13.19 6.76
N TYR A 190 9.52 12.00 6.53
CA TYR A 190 9.70 10.99 7.56
C TYR A 190 10.63 11.45 8.69
N ALA A 191 11.78 12.04 8.36
CA ALA A 191 12.76 12.53 9.33
C ALA A 191 12.16 13.62 10.25
N GLN A 192 11.35 14.51 9.67
CA GLN A 192 10.65 15.57 10.40
C GLN A 192 9.65 15.00 11.40
N ARG A 193 8.87 14.00 10.98
CA ARG A 193 7.83 13.35 11.82
C ARG A 193 8.37 12.30 12.79
N ARG A 194 9.63 11.85 12.62
CA ARG A 194 10.24 10.83 13.49
C ARG A 194 10.27 11.32 14.95
N PRO A 195 9.73 10.56 15.91
CA PRO A 195 9.72 10.96 17.31
C PRO A 195 11.14 11.24 17.83
N PRO A 196 11.36 12.30 18.64
CA PRO A 196 12.68 12.62 19.19
C PRO A 196 13.33 11.45 19.94
N ALA A 197 12.52 10.65 20.67
CA ALA A 197 12.97 9.46 21.39
C ALA A 197 13.53 8.34 20.48
N MET A 198 13.27 8.40 19.17
CA MET A 198 13.70 7.42 18.18
C MET A 198 14.83 7.95 17.27
N ARG A 199 15.41 9.12 17.55
CA ARG A 199 16.49 9.72 16.76
C ARG A 199 17.91 9.34 17.22
N TYR A 200 18.03 8.31 18.06
CA TYR A 200 19.34 7.76 18.43
C TYR A 200 19.90 6.87 17.30
N GLU A 201 21.22 6.68 17.29
CA GLU A 201 21.95 6.10 16.16
C GLU A 201 21.52 4.68 15.81
N ASP A 202 21.36 3.82 16.82
CA ASP A 202 20.96 2.42 16.65
C ASP A 202 19.45 2.22 16.52
N ALA A 203 18.67 3.31 16.49
CA ALA A 203 17.23 3.20 16.38
C ALA A 203 16.86 2.62 15.01
N PRO A 204 16.00 1.59 14.94
CA PRO A 204 15.56 1.05 13.66
C PRO A 204 14.82 2.13 12.86
N ILE A 205 15.07 2.20 11.55
CA ILE A 205 14.25 3.00 10.64
C ILE A 205 12.86 2.37 10.54
N HIS A 206 12.77 1.04 10.59
CA HIS A 206 11.51 0.32 10.40
C HIS A 206 11.11 -0.44 11.66
N GLN A 207 10.18 0.14 12.41
CA GLN A 207 9.42 -0.56 13.45
C GLN A 207 7.96 -0.63 12.98
N THR A 208 7.64 -1.60 12.12
CA THR A 208 6.25 -1.91 11.78
C THR A 208 5.80 -3.12 12.57
N SER A 209 4.70 -2.97 13.31
CA SER A 209 3.97 -4.03 14.01
C SER A 209 3.20 -4.97 13.09
N CYS A 210 3.26 -4.80 11.77
CA CYS A 210 2.56 -5.65 10.82
C CYS A 210 3.28 -5.67 9.47
N GLN A 211 4.10 -6.70 9.26
CA GLN A 211 4.55 -7.07 7.92
C GLN A 211 3.33 -7.49 7.09
N LEU A 212 2.96 -6.70 6.09
CA LEU A 212 2.47 -7.15 4.78
C LEU A 212 1.33 -8.21 4.75
N GLY A 213 0.38 -8.17 5.69
CA GLY A 213 -0.76 -9.09 5.73
C GLY A 213 -1.94 -8.68 4.83
N CYS A 214 -1.71 -8.28 3.58
CA CYS A 214 -2.81 -7.95 2.66
C CYS A 214 -2.79 -8.85 1.42
N THR A 215 -2.92 -10.15 1.66
CA THR A 215 -3.16 -11.17 0.64
C THR A 215 -4.34 -12.05 1.04
N SER A 216 -5.55 -11.50 1.13
CA SER A 216 -6.76 -12.33 1.16
C SER A 216 -8.04 -11.57 0.83
N LEU A 217 -8.20 -11.15 -0.42
CA LEU A 217 -9.55 -10.90 -0.97
C LEU A 217 -9.86 -11.75 -2.21
N VAL A 218 -8.91 -12.60 -2.63
CA VAL A 218 -9.07 -13.50 -3.78
C VAL A 218 -9.68 -14.86 -3.38
N GLN A 219 -9.74 -15.21 -2.09
CA GLN A 219 -10.23 -16.53 -1.65
C GLN A 219 -11.72 -16.60 -1.29
N LEU A 220 -12.46 -15.49 -1.31
CA LEU A 220 -13.89 -15.50 -0.90
C LEU A 220 -14.87 -15.89 -2.03
N SER A 221 -14.36 -16.25 -3.22
CA SER A 221 -15.21 -16.57 -4.39
C SER A 221 -15.02 -17.99 -4.95
N SER A 222 -14.55 -18.96 -4.18
CA SER A 222 -14.58 -20.37 -4.64
C SER A 222 -15.07 -21.32 -3.54
N PRO A 223 -16.22 -21.99 -3.75
CA PRO A 223 -16.62 -23.09 -2.89
C PRO A 223 -15.83 -24.34 -3.29
N GLY A 224 -14.98 -24.82 -2.38
CA GLY A 224 -14.46 -26.18 -2.42
C GLY A 224 -12.94 -26.29 -2.52
N GLU A 225 -12.28 -26.37 -1.36
CA GLU A 225 -11.26 -27.39 -1.09
C GLU A 225 -11.00 -27.41 0.42
N LYS A 226 -11.47 -28.46 1.08
CA LYS A 226 -11.10 -28.75 2.46
C LYS A 226 -9.64 -29.21 2.45
N GLN A 227 -8.71 -28.34 2.82
CA GLN A 227 -7.37 -28.79 3.19
C GLN A 227 -7.48 -29.47 4.56
N ALA A 228 -7.30 -30.79 4.55
CA ALA A 228 -7.21 -31.60 5.75
C ALA A 228 -6.05 -31.13 6.63
N CYS A 229 -6.32 -30.84 7.90
CA CYS A 229 -5.29 -30.70 8.91
C CYS A 229 -4.60 -32.06 9.09
N GLN A 230 -3.31 -32.12 8.78
CA GLN A 230 -2.44 -33.19 9.22
C GLN A 230 -2.17 -32.97 10.71
N ASP A 231 -2.91 -33.70 11.56
CA ASP A 231 -2.47 -33.95 12.93
C ASP A 231 -1.35 -34.98 12.89
N GLY A 232 -0.20 -34.58 13.41
CA GLY A 232 0.99 -35.40 13.42
C GLY A 232 1.97 -34.96 14.50
N LYS A 233 1.79 -35.59 15.66
CA LYS A 233 2.76 -35.91 16.72
C LYS A 233 2.91 -34.91 17.86
N ASP A 234 2.49 -35.35 19.04
CA ASP A 234 3.35 -35.33 20.21
C ASP A 234 3.56 -36.79 20.67
N ASP A 235 4.84 -37.20 20.63
CA ASP A 235 5.39 -38.39 21.28
C ASP A 235 5.48 -38.11 22.80
N VAL A 236 4.83 -38.93 23.64
CA VAL A 236 5.33 -39.59 24.88
C VAL A 236 4.35 -40.71 25.24
#